data_AF-A0A2V7ISD7-F1
#
_entry.id   AF-A0A2V7ISD7-F1
#
_cell.length_a   1.000
_cell.length_b   1.000
_cell.length_c   1.000
_cell.angle_alpha   90.00
_cell.angle_beta   90.00
_cell.angle_gamma   90.00
#
_symmetry.space_group_name_H-M   'P 1'
#
loop_
_entity.id
_entity.type
_entity.pdbx_description
1 polymer ?
#
loop_
_entity_poly.entity_id
_entity_poly.type
_entity_poly.pdbx_seq_one_letter_code
_entity_poly.pdbx_strand_id
1 'polypeptide(L)'
;MRTLALGYHDVVDGGAWDTSGFPGPTHATYKLDRRAFEQHLVAVSGAARRRGTVRDLLYTRTPASHQPPVLLTFDDGGASAYSCIADLLERAGWRGHFFIITDYLDRPGFVTTPQVRELAARGHVIGTHSCSHPTRMASCSWDRLIQEWTTSAAILSELLGEPVRIASVPGGAYSSRVAEAAAVAGITALFTSEPTSRCHQVDGCLVVGRYSLRRGTPARIAAALASGRLLPRLAQLCFWNCKKLAKAVGGERYLALRRMVYGAASTQVDRTASRGLPDCGPRTQEGQQPGVQRSHVAGEQVRRQGE
;
A
#
# COMPACT_ATOMS: atom_id res chain seq x y z
N MET A 1 11.96 15.59 13.32
CA MET A 1 12.32 15.04 11.99
C MET A 1 11.35 15.54 10.94
N ARG A 2 11.77 15.65 9.66
CA ARG A 2 10.88 16.07 8.57
C ARG A 2 11.09 15.22 7.31
N THR A 3 10.03 15.05 6.53
CA THR A 3 10.05 14.40 5.22
C THR A 3 8.96 14.99 4.31
N LEU A 4 9.09 14.79 3.00
CA LEU A 4 8.09 15.18 2.02
C LEU A 4 7.60 13.91 1.31
N ALA A 5 6.63 13.22 1.91
CA ALA A 5 6.08 12.01 1.33
C ALA A 5 4.90 12.31 0.42
N LEU A 6 4.97 11.84 -0.83
CA LEU A 6 3.89 11.92 -1.81
C LEU A 6 3.13 10.59 -1.86
N GLY A 7 1.80 10.66 -1.72
CA GLY A 7 0.91 9.51 -1.73
C GLY A 7 0.20 9.34 -3.08
N TYR A 8 0.44 8.22 -3.74
CA TYR A 8 -0.21 7.75 -4.96
C TYR A 8 -0.95 6.44 -4.67
N HIS A 9 -1.73 5.94 -5.64
CA HIS A 9 -2.35 4.61 -5.57
C HIS A 9 -1.95 3.83 -6.84
N ASP A 10 -2.72 3.96 -7.91
CA ASP A 10 -2.47 3.27 -9.18
C ASP A 10 -2.11 4.20 -10.34
N VAL A 11 -1.44 3.61 -11.33
CA VAL A 11 -1.13 4.23 -12.61
C VAL A 11 -1.61 3.31 -13.73
N VAL A 12 -2.46 3.81 -14.62
CA VAL A 12 -3.07 3.01 -15.70
C VAL A 12 -2.93 3.72 -17.05
N ASP A 13 -3.05 2.98 -18.14
CA ASP A 13 -2.96 3.54 -19.49
C ASP A 13 -4.32 3.94 -20.04
N GLY A 14 -4.40 5.10 -20.71
CA GLY A 14 -5.50 5.45 -21.61
C GLY A 14 -6.88 5.52 -20.94
N GLY A 15 -6.92 5.81 -19.63
CA GLY A 15 -8.15 5.82 -18.85
C GLY A 15 -8.74 4.44 -18.55
N ALA A 16 -7.96 3.37 -18.66
CA ALA A 16 -8.33 2.02 -18.24
C ALA A 16 -8.37 1.90 -16.70
N TRP A 17 -9.27 2.67 -16.07
CA TRP A 17 -9.29 2.88 -14.62
C TRP A 17 -9.54 1.62 -13.79
N ASP A 18 -10.02 0.53 -14.37
CA ASP A 18 -10.40 -0.69 -13.64
C ASP A 18 -9.39 -1.83 -13.79
N THR A 19 -8.26 -1.62 -14.47
CA THR A 19 -7.25 -2.66 -14.73
C THR A 19 -6.28 -2.90 -13.56
N SER A 20 -6.22 -1.99 -12.59
CA SER A 20 -5.35 -2.08 -11.43
C SER A 20 -6.05 -1.55 -10.19
N GLY A 21 -5.94 -2.27 -9.08
CA GLY A 21 -6.56 -1.94 -7.80
C GLY A 21 -8.09 -2.04 -7.85
N PHE A 22 -8.74 -1.40 -6.87
CA PHE A 22 -10.21 -1.40 -6.76
C PHE A 22 -10.90 -0.73 -7.96
N PRO A 23 -11.90 -1.37 -8.61
CA PRO A 23 -12.59 -0.79 -9.74
C PRO A 23 -13.60 0.29 -9.31
N GLY A 24 -14.07 1.08 -10.27
CA GLY A 24 -15.21 1.99 -10.13
C GLY A 24 -14.82 3.46 -9.95
N PRO A 25 -15.81 4.38 -10.13
CA PRO A 25 -15.56 5.81 -10.31
C PRO A 25 -14.96 6.49 -9.08
N THR A 26 -15.29 6.01 -7.88
CA THR A 26 -14.71 6.55 -6.64
C THR A 26 -13.23 6.24 -6.53
N HIS A 27 -12.82 5.00 -6.82
CA HIS A 27 -11.41 4.58 -6.76
C HIS A 27 -10.60 5.18 -7.91
N ALA A 28 -11.21 5.32 -9.09
CA ALA A 28 -10.61 5.99 -10.24
C ALA A 28 -10.16 7.44 -9.94
N THR A 29 -10.71 8.11 -8.92
CA THR A 29 -10.23 9.44 -8.51
C THR A 29 -8.82 9.44 -7.91
N TYR A 30 -8.31 8.29 -7.45
CA TYR A 30 -6.98 8.12 -6.88
C TYR A 30 -5.95 7.58 -7.89
N LYS A 31 -6.38 7.29 -9.12
CA LYS A 31 -5.53 6.72 -10.17
C LYS A 31 -5.04 7.80 -11.11
N LEU A 32 -3.80 7.67 -11.59
CA LEU A 32 -3.24 8.56 -12.60
C LEU A 32 -3.17 7.83 -13.95
N ASP A 33 -3.36 8.58 -15.03
CA ASP A 33 -2.94 8.10 -16.35
C ASP A 33 -1.40 8.00 -16.37
N ARG A 34 -0.85 6.99 -17.06
CA ARG A 34 0.60 6.78 -17.17
C ARG A 34 1.34 8.02 -17.61
N ARG A 35 0.85 8.73 -18.63
CA ARG A 35 1.48 9.96 -19.13
C ARG A 35 1.51 11.04 -18.06
N ALA A 36 0.44 11.17 -17.28
CA ALA A 36 0.38 12.12 -16.17
C ALA A 36 1.37 11.75 -15.06
N PHE A 37 1.50 10.46 -14.73
CA PHE A 37 2.47 10.00 -13.75
C PHE A 37 3.92 10.18 -14.22
N GLU A 38 4.23 9.94 -15.50
CA GLU A 38 5.55 10.22 -16.08
C GLU A 38 5.90 11.71 -15.99
N GLN A 39 4.95 12.60 -16.29
CA GLN A 39 5.12 14.05 -16.10
C GLN A 39 5.36 14.41 -14.63
N HIS A 40 4.64 13.77 -13.69
CA HIS A 40 4.89 13.94 -12.26
C HIS A 40 6.31 13.51 -11.91
N LEU A 41 6.75 12.35 -12.39
CA LEU A 41 8.04 11.79 -12.04
C LEU A 41 9.19 12.65 -12.55
N VAL A 42 9.10 13.18 -13.78
CA VAL A 42 10.06 14.17 -14.31
C VAL A 42 10.08 15.43 -13.44
N ALA A 43 8.92 16.02 -13.18
CA ALA A 43 8.82 17.27 -12.45
C ALA A 43 9.28 17.14 -10.98
N VAL A 44 8.92 16.04 -10.32
CA VAL A 44 9.37 15.71 -8.96
C VAL A 44 10.87 15.43 -8.94
N SER A 45 11.40 14.70 -9.92
CA SER A 45 12.85 14.41 -10.01
C SER A 45 13.70 15.66 -10.19
N GLY A 46 13.20 16.68 -10.90
CA GLY A 46 13.86 17.97 -11.03
C GLY A 46 13.70 18.90 -9.82
N ALA A 47 12.67 18.70 -9.00
CA ALA A 47 12.39 19.55 -7.84
C ALA A 47 12.89 18.98 -6.50
N ALA A 48 13.01 17.66 -6.39
CA ALA A 48 13.41 16.97 -5.17
C ALA A 48 14.90 17.18 -4.89
N ARG A 49 15.21 17.90 -3.80
CA ARG A 49 16.59 18.16 -3.37
C ARG A 49 17.27 16.94 -2.75
N ARG A 50 16.48 16.00 -2.23
CA ARG A 50 16.95 14.73 -1.68
C ARG A 50 15.90 13.66 -1.93
N ARG A 51 16.27 12.63 -2.68
CA ARG A 51 15.47 11.41 -2.83
C ARG A 51 15.78 10.49 -1.66
N GLY A 52 14.81 9.72 -1.19
CA GLY A 52 15.06 8.77 -0.12
C GLY A 52 13.90 7.82 0.10
N THR A 53 14.08 6.97 1.11
CA THR A 53 13.08 6.06 1.63
C THR A 53 12.86 6.33 3.12
N VAL A 54 11.88 5.68 3.73
CA VAL A 54 11.70 5.74 5.18
C VAL A 54 12.90 5.19 5.94
N ARG A 55 13.74 4.35 5.30
CA ARG A 55 14.99 3.84 5.88
C ARG A 55 15.96 4.98 6.22
N ASP A 56 15.96 6.07 5.44
CA ASP A 56 16.72 7.29 5.73
C ASP A 56 16.29 7.99 7.02
N LEU A 57 15.02 7.83 7.41
CA LEU A 57 14.46 8.42 8.62
C LEU A 57 14.70 7.54 9.84
N LEU A 58 14.72 6.21 9.65
CA LEU A 58 14.86 5.24 10.74
C LEU A 58 16.31 4.95 11.12
N TYR A 59 17.22 4.90 10.14
CA TYR A 59 18.57 4.33 10.34
C TYR A 59 19.72 5.30 10.16
N THR A 60 19.50 6.47 9.54
CA THR A 60 20.57 7.43 9.32
C THR A 60 20.84 8.24 10.60
N ARG A 61 21.98 7.95 11.25
CA ARG A 61 22.44 8.60 12.50
C ARG A 61 23.18 9.92 12.30
N THR A 62 23.69 10.20 11.10
CA THR A 62 24.37 11.45 10.78
C THR A 62 23.37 12.61 10.76
N PRO A 63 23.79 13.87 11.07
CA PRO A 63 22.91 15.02 10.90
C PRO A 63 22.58 15.05 9.41
N ALA A 64 21.36 14.61 9.09
CA ALA A 64 20.85 14.60 7.74
C ALA A 64 21.13 15.97 7.15
N SER A 65 21.52 16.02 5.87
CA SER A 65 21.44 17.29 5.15
C SER A 65 20.13 17.98 5.55
N HIS A 66 20.16 19.30 5.79
CA HIS A 66 18.97 20.04 6.26
C HIS A 66 17.73 19.89 5.35
N GLN A 67 17.90 19.24 4.19
CA GLN A 67 16.89 18.87 3.23
C GLN A 67 16.09 17.63 3.69
N PRO A 68 14.77 17.75 3.93
CA PRO A 68 13.93 16.59 4.17
C PRO A 68 13.94 15.66 2.93
N PRO A 69 14.09 14.34 3.09
CA PRO A 69 14.00 13.43 1.96
C PRO A 69 12.57 13.44 1.40
N VAL A 70 12.46 13.33 0.08
CA VAL A 70 11.21 13.13 -0.64
C VAL A 70 10.98 11.62 -0.76
N LEU A 71 9.77 11.18 -0.42
CA LEU A 71 9.37 9.77 -0.49
C LEU A 71 8.25 9.62 -1.50
N LEU A 72 8.31 8.57 -2.32
CA LEU A 72 7.21 8.18 -3.22
C LEU A 72 6.54 6.94 -2.65
N THR A 73 5.24 7.04 -2.40
CA THR A 73 4.47 5.99 -1.72
C THR A 73 3.21 5.65 -2.51
N PHE A 74 2.84 4.37 -2.53
CA PHE A 74 1.73 3.81 -3.30
C PHE A 74 0.93 2.89 -2.38
N ASP A 75 -0.34 3.24 -2.17
CA ASP A 75 -1.26 2.46 -1.34
C ASP A 75 -1.94 1.33 -2.16
N ASP A 76 -2.67 0.47 -1.45
CA ASP A 76 -3.55 -0.61 -1.92
C ASP A 76 -2.90 -1.83 -2.59
N GLY A 77 -1.71 -1.71 -3.17
CA GLY A 77 -1.05 -2.84 -3.83
C GLY A 77 -1.74 -3.29 -5.12
N GLY A 78 -2.30 -2.36 -5.90
CA GLY A 78 -2.81 -2.67 -7.24
C GLY A 78 -1.71 -3.16 -8.19
N ALA A 79 -2.08 -3.95 -9.20
CA ALA A 79 -1.17 -4.60 -10.14
C ALA A 79 -0.18 -3.64 -10.83
N SER A 80 -0.58 -2.37 -11.01
CA SER A 80 0.26 -1.32 -11.58
C SER A 80 1.51 -1.02 -10.76
N ALA A 81 1.53 -1.34 -9.46
CA ALA A 81 2.71 -1.25 -8.61
C ALA A 81 3.89 -2.00 -9.24
N TYR A 82 3.62 -3.21 -9.74
CA TYR A 82 4.60 -4.06 -10.41
C TYR A 82 4.69 -3.79 -11.92
N SER A 83 3.56 -3.80 -12.62
CA SER A 83 3.56 -3.81 -14.10
C SER A 83 3.96 -2.50 -14.76
N CYS A 84 4.01 -1.39 -14.01
CA CYS A 84 4.25 -0.06 -14.56
C CYS A 84 5.07 0.84 -13.62
N ILE A 85 4.63 0.98 -12.37
CA ILE A 85 5.14 1.99 -11.45
C ILE A 85 6.60 1.71 -11.07
N ALA A 86 6.93 0.48 -10.66
CA ALA A 86 8.29 0.12 -10.26
C ALA A 86 9.31 0.44 -11.36
N ASP A 87 9.06 -0.03 -12.58
CA ASP A 87 9.87 0.24 -13.77
C ASP A 87 10.08 1.74 -14.03
N LEU A 88 9.02 2.54 -13.92
CA LEU A 88 9.11 4.00 -14.11
C LEU A 88 9.97 4.65 -13.02
N LEU A 89 9.75 4.27 -11.76
CA LEU A 89 10.54 4.77 -10.63
C LEU A 89 12.02 4.44 -10.81
N GLU A 90 12.34 3.21 -11.18
CA GLU A 90 13.71 2.75 -11.37
C GLU A 90 14.44 3.50 -12.47
N ARG A 91 13.80 3.66 -13.64
CA ARG A 91 14.34 4.47 -14.74
C ARG A 91 14.61 5.91 -14.33
N ALA A 92 13.81 6.46 -13.42
CA ALA A 92 14.01 7.79 -12.88
C ALA A 92 14.97 7.84 -11.68
N GLY A 93 15.56 6.73 -11.25
CA GLY A 93 16.49 6.66 -10.12
C GLY A 93 15.79 6.81 -8.77
N TRP A 94 14.60 6.25 -8.62
CA TRP A 94 13.82 6.20 -7.38
C TRP A 94 13.63 4.77 -6.89
N ARG A 95 13.40 4.66 -5.58
CA ARG A 95 12.74 3.50 -4.97
C ARG A 95 11.48 3.97 -4.27
N GLY A 96 10.41 3.23 -4.50
CA GLY A 96 9.08 3.51 -3.98
C GLY A 96 8.77 2.72 -2.71
N HIS A 97 7.69 3.11 -2.05
CA HIS A 97 7.07 2.34 -0.97
C HIS A 97 5.76 1.78 -1.48
N PHE A 98 5.59 0.47 -1.44
CA PHE A 98 4.36 -0.20 -1.83
C PHE A 98 3.70 -0.77 -0.58
N PHE A 99 2.53 -0.24 -0.24
CA PHE A 99 1.76 -0.67 0.92
C PHE A 99 0.68 -1.66 0.48
N ILE A 100 0.83 -2.90 0.91
CA ILE A 100 0.05 -4.04 0.41
C ILE A 100 -1.08 -4.39 1.37
N ILE A 101 -2.30 -4.50 0.84
CA ILE A 101 -3.44 -5.09 1.56
C ILE A 101 -3.34 -6.61 1.40
N THR A 102 -3.02 -7.33 2.48
CA THR A 102 -2.66 -8.76 2.36
C THR A 102 -3.83 -9.65 1.94
N ASP A 103 -5.08 -9.28 2.27
CA ASP A 103 -6.25 -10.05 1.82
C ASP A 103 -6.43 -9.99 0.30
N TYR A 104 -5.87 -8.98 -0.38
CA TYR A 104 -6.01 -8.76 -1.82
C TYR A 104 -4.84 -9.30 -2.63
N LEU A 105 -3.82 -9.87 -1.98
CA LEU A 105 -2.75 -10.58 -2.69
C LEU A 105 -3.33 -11.64 -3.62
N ASP A 106 -2.72 -11.76 -4.81
CA ASP A 106 -3.06 -12.75 -5.84
C ASP A 106 -4.49 -12.62 -6.41
N ARG A 107 -5.25 -11.58 -6.04
CA ARG A 107 -6.56 -11.29 -6.64
C ARG A 107 -6.43 -10.53 -7.96
N PRO A 108 -7.39 -10.68 -8.90
CA PRO A 108 -7.40 -9.89 -10.13
C PRO A 108 -7.32 -8.39 -9.87
N GLY A 109 -6.43 -7.71 -10.59
CA GLY A 109 -6.16 -6.28 -10.44
C GLY A 109 -5.18 -5.93 -9.33
N PHE A 110 -4.70 -6.87 -8.52
CA PHE A 110 -3.73 -6.64 -7.45
C PHE A 110 -2.42 -7.36 -7.71
N VAL A 111 -1.37 -6.98 -6.97
CA VAL A 111 -0.06 -7.64 -7.08
C VAL A 111 -0.13 -9.09 -6.60
N THR A 112 0.68 -9.93 -7.22
CA THR A 112 0.86 -11.32 -6.80
C THR A 112 1.97 -11.46 -5.77
N THR A 113 1.94 -12.57 -5.04
CA THR A 113 2.96 -12.99 -4.09
C THR A 113 4.38 -12.97 -4.71
N PRO A 114 4.63 -13.59 -5.90
CA PRO A 114 5.91 -13.45 -6.61
C PRO A 114 6.29 -12.01 -6.94
N GLN A 115 5.33 -11.18 -7.40
CA GLN A 115 5.59 -9.79 -7.74
C GLN A 115 6.02 -8.98 -6.52
N VAL A 116 5.43 -9.21 -5.34
CA VAL A 116 5.84 -8.54 -4.10
C VAL A 116 7.27 -8.93 -3.70
N ARG A 117 7.65 -10.21 -3.81
CA ARG A 117 9.05 -10.64 -3.60
C ARG A 117 10.00 -9.94 -4.54
N GLU A 118 9.63 -9.82 -5.81
CA GLU A 118 10.47 -9.17 -6.82
C GLU A 118 10.59 -7.66 -6.59
N LEU A 119 9.50 -6.97 -6.23
CA LEU A 119 9.56 -5.55 -5.85
C LEU A 119 10.55 -5.32 -4.69
N ALA A 120 10.52 -6.18 -3.67
CA ALA A 120 11.47 -6.12 -2.56
C ALA A 120 12.91 -6.37 -3.02
N ALA A 121 13.14 -7.42 -3.83
CA ALA A 121 14.45 -7.76 -4.38
C ALA A 121 15.04 -6.65 -5.27
N ARG A 122 14.18 -5.90 -5.98
CA ARG A 122 14.53 -4.70 -6.76
C ARG A 122 14.89 -3.50 -5.89
N GLY A 123 14.73 -3.60 -4.57
CA GLY A 123 15.10 -2.58 -3.58
C GLY A 123 13.98 -1.60 -3.23
N HIS A 124 12.75 -1.88 -3.64
CA HIS A 124 11.60 -1.10 -3.16
C HIS A 124 11.28 -1.46 -1.70
N VAL A 125 10.63 -0.52 -1.00
CA VAL A 125 10.19 -0.74 0.37
C VAL A 125 8.80 -1.36 0.34
N ILE A 126 8.67 -2.57 0.87
CA ILE A 126 7.36 -3.19 1.09
C ILE A 126 6.89 -2.88 2.50
N GLY A 127 5.65 -2.42 2.62
CA GLY A 127 4.98 -2.21 3.89
C GLY A 127 3.55 -2.76 3.85
N THR A 128 2.90 -2.83 5.00
CA THR A 128 1.51 -3.27 5.08
C THR A 128 0.53 -2.11 4.94
N HIS A 129 -0.60 -2.35 4.28
CA HIS A 129 -1.78 -1.50 4.28
C HIS A 129 -2.95 -2.15 5.03
N SER A 130 -2.65 -2.77 6.18
CA SER A 130 -3.51 -3.67 6.97
C SER A 130 -3.82 -5.00 6.26
N CYS A 131 -4.62 -5.85 6.90
CA CYS A 131 -5.02 -7.14 6.35
C CYS A 131 -6.22 -6.98 5.43
N SER A 132 -7.33 -6.45 5.97
CA SER A 132 -8.62 -6.39 5.25
C SER A 132 -9.01 -4.99 4.79
N HIS A 133 -8.14 -3.98 4.97
CA HIS A 133 -8.37 -2.58 4.60
C HIS A 133 -9.66 -1.98 5.22
N PRO A 134 -9.78 -1.91 6.56
CA PRO A 134 -10.94 -1.33 7.22
C PRO A 134 -11.06 0.17 6.93
N THR A 135 -12.07 0.54 6.14
CA THR A 135 -12.30 1.95 5.72
C THR A 135 -12.52 2.93 6.88
N ARG A 136 -12.95 2.42 8.04
CA ARG A 136 -13.10 3.18 9.30
C ARG A 136 -12.14 2.65 10.38
N MET A 137 -10.86 2.46 10.04
CA MET A 137 -9.86 1.87 10.95
C MET A 137 -9.86 2.51 12.36
N ALA A 138 -9.91 3.84 12.47
CA ALA A 138 -9.98 4.53 13.77
C ALA A 138 -11.17 4.12 14.67
N SER A 139 -12.21 3.50 14.11
CA SER A 139 -13.40 3.03 14.83
C SER A 139 -13.34 1.53 15.19
N CYS A 140 -12.31 0.80 14.78
CA CYS A 140 -12.13 -0.60 15.14
C CYS A 140 -11.89 -0.78 16.65
N SER A 141 -12.17 -1.97 17.18
CA SER A 141 -11.74 -2.34 18.53
C SER A 141 -10.21 -2.41 18.61
N TRP A 142 -9.67 -2.39 19.83
CA TRP A 142 -8.23 -2.40 20.06
C TRP A 142 -7.63 -3.72 19.54
N ASP A 143 -8.25 -4.83 19.89
CA ASP A 143 -7.82 -6.16 19.44
C ASP A 143 -7.89 -6.28 17.91
N ARG A 144 -8.91 -5.68 17.28
CA ARG A 144 -8.99 -5.66 15.81
C ARG A 144 -7.85 -4.82 15.21
N LEU A 145 -7.53 -3.67 15.79
CA LEU A 145 -6.41 -2.85 15.32
C LEU A 145 -5.08 -3.62 15.40
N ILE A 146 -4.81 -4.29 16.52
CA ILE A 146 -3.60 -5.11 16.68
C ILE A 146 -3.61 -6.25 15.66
N GLN A 147 -4.72 -6.99 15.56
CA GLN A 147 -4.84 -8.11 14.62
C GLN A 147 -4.58 -7.68 13.17
N GLU A 148 -5.19 -6.57 12.72
CA GLU A 148 -5.01 -6.04 11.37
C GLU A 148 -3.55 -5.76 11.04
N TRP A 149 -2.77 -5.28 12.01
CA TRP A 149 -1.34 -5.00 11.82
C TRP A 149 -0.47 -6.24 11.97
N THR A 150 -0.67 -7.02 13.02
CA THR A 150 0.16 -8.19 13.30
C THR A 150 -0.01 -9.25 12.22
N THR A 151 -1.25 -9.53 11.78
CA THR A 151 -1.50 -10.55 10.76
C THR A 151 -0.90 -10.14 9.41
N SER A 152 -1.14 -8.90 8.96
CA SER A 152 -0.63 -8.45 7.67
C SER A 152 0.89 -8.31 7.64
N ALA A 153 1.49 -7.85 8.74
CA ALA A 153 2.94 -7.79 8.87
C ALA A 153 3.56 -9.19 8.90
N ALA A 154 2.93 -10.16 9.58
CA ALA A 154 3.40 -11.55 9.61
C ALA A 154 3.37 -12.19 8.21
N ILE A 155 2.25 -12.06 7.48
CA ILE A 155 2.10 -12.58 6.10
C ILE A 155 3.21 -12.02 5.20
N LEU A 156 3.42 -10.71 5.20
CA LEU A 156 4.46 -10.09 4.37
C LEU A 156 5.87 -10.45 4.85
N SER A 157 6.08 -10.65 6.16
CA SER A 157 7.39 -11.05 6.69
C SER A 157 7.76 -12.46 6.28
N GLU A 158 6.80 -13.39 6.35
CA GLU A 158 6.97 -14.76 5.87
C GLU A 158 7.22 -14.77 4.35
N LEU A 159 6.48 -13.96 3.61
CA LEU A 159 6.65 -13.78 2.18
C LEU A 159 8.05 -13.27 1.82
N LEU A 160 8.60 -12.32 2.57
CA LEU A 160 9.88 -11.69 2.23
C LEU A 160 11.09 -12.36 2.89
N GLY A 161 10.87 -13.22 3.90
CA GLY A 161 11.94 -13.79 4.71
C GLY A 161 12.62 -12.78 5.65
N GLU A 162 12.05 -11.57 5.79
CA GLU A 162 12.54 -10.52 6.67
C GLU A 162 11.39 -9.76 7.35
N PRO A 163 11.59 -9.18 8.55
CA PRO A 163 10.52 -8.47 9.26
C PRO A 163 9.99 -7.22 8.52
N VAL A 164 8.69 -7.19 8.23
CA VAL A 164 7.99 -6.02 7.70
C VAL A 164 7.48 -5.15 8.84
N ARG A 165 8.09 -3.96 9.00
CA ARG A 165 7.83 -3.04 10.13
C ARG A 165 7.35 -1.66 9.71
N ILE A 166 6.84 -1.53 8.50
CA ILE A 166 6.41 -0.25 7.91
C ILE A 166 4.96 -0.43 7.48
N ALA A 167 4.12 0.54 7.80
CA ALA A 167 2.70 0.48 7.48
C ALA A 167 2.16 1.82 6.95
N SER A 168 1.01 1.77 6.29
CA SER A 168 0.21 2.93 5.90
C SER A 168 -1.23 2.72 6.36
N VAL A 169 -1.90 3.76 6.88
CA VAL A 169 -3.26 3.67 7.41
C VAL A 169 -4.32 3.68 6.30
N PRO A 170 -5.15 2.61 6.16
CA PRO A 170 -6.30 2.55 5.27
C PRO A 170 -7.21 3.77 5.34
N GLY A 171 -7.58 4.30 4.17
CA GLY A 171 -8.56 5.38 4.02
C GLY A 171 -8.23 6.70 4.76
N GLY A 172 -7.00 6.85 5.29
CA GLY A 172 -6.60 7.97 6.13
C GLY A 172 -7.32 8.04 7.48
N ALA A 173 -7.91 6.93 7.94
CA ALA A 173 -8.66 6.84 9.20
C ALA A 173 -7.71 6.71 10.41
N TYR A 174 -6.85 7.70 10.59
CA TYR A 174 -5.86 7.76 11.67
C TYR A 174 -6.46 8.28 12.99
N SER A 175 -5.97 7.74 14.11
CA SER A 175 -6.07 8.27 15.48
C SER A 175 -4.80 7.88 16.25
N SER A 176 -4.57 8.44 17.45
CA SER A 176 -3.42 8.04 18.28
C SER A 176 -3.47 6.55 18.59
N ARG A 177 -4.66 6.04 18.92
CA ARG A 177 -4.93 4.61 19.15
C ARG A 177 -4.53 3.71 17.98
N VAL A 178 -4.67 4.17 16.74
CA VAL A 178 -4.23 3.41 15.56
C VAL A 178 -2.69 3.31 15.52
N ALA A 179 -1.99 4.39 15.89
CA ALA A 179 -0.53 4.40 15.97
C ALA A 179 0.01 3.59 17.15
N GLU A 180 -0.62 3.70 18.32
CA GLU A 180 -0.30 2.91 19.52
C GLU A 180 -0.45 1.40 19.20
N ALA A 181 -1.57 1.00 18.58
CA ALA A 181 -1.76 -0.39 18.16
C ALA A 181 -0.73 -0.86 17.12
N ALA A 182 -0.33 0.02 16.19
CA ALA A 182 0.74 -0.28 15.23
C ALA A 182 2.09 -0.49 15.94
N ALA A 183 2.40 0.36 16.93
CA ALA A 183 3.62 0.24 17.74
C ALA A 183 3.65 -1.09 18.51
N VAL A 184 2.53 -1.47 19.14
CA VAL A 184 2.37 -2.77 19.82
C VAL A 184 2.58 -3.95 18.85
N ALA A 185 2.10 -3.84 17.62
CA ALA A 185 2.31 -4.83 16.56
C ALA A 185 3.75 -4.84 15.98
N GLY A 186 4.65 -4.00 16.49
CA GLY A 186 6.05 -3.94 16.07
C GLY A 186 6.32 -3.10 14.81
N ILE A 187 5.36 -2.28 14.40
CA ILE A 187 5.52 -1.31 13.32
C ILE A 187 6.37 -0.13 13.81
N THR A 188 7.45 0.13 13.09
CA THR A 188 8.43 1.19 13.40
C THR A 188 8.19 2.49 12.64
N ALA A 189 7.46 2.44 11.52
CA ALA A 189 7.02 3.63 10.79
C ALA A 189 5.61 3.48 10.24
N LEU A 190 4.76 4.47 10.52
CA LEU A 190 3.36 4.49 10.13
C LEU A 190 3.04 5.73 9.28
N PHE A 191 2.66 5.51 8.03
CA PHE A 191 2.24 6.56 7.12
C PHE A 191 0.75 6.87 7.27
N THR A 192 0.42 8.15 7.27
CA THR A 192 -0.95 8.66 7.36
C THR A 192 -1.27 9.49 6.11
N SER A 193 -2.54 9.88 5.94
CA SER A 193 -2.94 10.83 4.88
C SER A 193 -2.96 12.28 5.36
N GLU A 194 -2.41 12.57 6.54
CA GLU A 194 -2.34 13.94 7.05
C GLU A 194 -1.29 14.74 6.27
N PRO A 195 -1.65 15.85 5.60
CA PRO A 195 -0.74 16.63 4.77
C PRO A 195 0.19 17.49 5.61
N THR A 196 1.25 16.87 6.13
CA THR A 196 2.30 17.51 6.91
C THR A 196 3.67 16.97 6.52
N SER A 197 4.70 17.80 6.68
CA SER A 197 6.09 17.36 6.54
C SER A 197 6.73 17.00 7.88
N ARG A 198 6.04 17.25 8.99
CA ARG A 198 6.55 16.96 10.33
C ARG A 198 6.27 15.50 10.63
N CYS A 199 7.28 14.81 11.14
CA CYS A 199 7.11 13.48 11.71
C CYS A 199 7.13 13.59 13.23
N HIS A 200 6.37 12.73 13.90
CA HIS A 200 6.36 12.59 15.35
C HIS A 200 6.43 11.11 15.73
N GLN A 201 6.69 10.84 17.01
CA GLN A 201 6.79 9.49 17.55
C GLN A 201 5.53 9.17 18.37
N VAL A 202 5.06 7.92 18.30
CA VAL A 202 4.05 7.36 19.20
C VAL A 202 4.57 6.00 19.62
N ASP A 203 4.95 5.84 20.90
CA ASP A 203 5.48 4.59 21.47
C ASP A 203 6.59 3.91 20.64
N GLY A 204 7.50 4.73 20.09
CA GLY A 204 8.60 4.27 19.23
C GLY A 204 8.25 4.04 17.75
N CYS A 205 6.98 4.24 17.37
CA CYS A 205 6.54 4.26 15.98
C CYS A 205 6.63 5.68 15.38
N LEU A 206 7.44 5.83 14.33
CA LEU A 206 7.57 7.09 13.59
C LEU A 206 6.33 7.31 12.71
N VAL A 207 5.51 8.29 13.07
CA VAL A 207 4.34 8.68 12.29
C VAL A 207 4.72 9.70 11.22
N VAL A 208 4.36 9.40 9.97
CA VAL A 208 4.72 10.18 8.78
C VAL A 208 3.47 10.68 8.06
N GLY A 209 3.35 12.00 7.90
CA GLY A 209 2.33 12.63 7.07
C GLY A 209 2.62 12.50 5.57
N ARG A 210 1.57 12.58 4.74
CA ARG A 210 1.68 12.48 3.27
C ARG A 210 0.83 13.52 2.56
N TYR A 211 1.32 13.96 1.40
CA TYR A 211 0.56 14.77 0.46
C TYR A 211 -0.03 13.87 -0.62
N SER A 212 -1.34 13.70 -0.61
CA SER A 212 -2.03 12.84 -1.57
C SER A 212 -2.09 13.50 -2.94
N LEU A 213 -1.67 12.78 -3.98
CA LEU A 213 -1.92 13.16 -5.36
C LEU A 213 -3.05 12.31 -5.92
N ARG A 214 -3.91 12.95 -6.71
CA ARG A 214 -5.14 12.36 -7.26
C ARG A 214 -5.22 12.59 -8.76
N ARG A 215 -6.16 11.91 -9.41
CA ARG A 215 -6.50 12.15 -10.81
C ARG A 215 -6.69 13.64 -11.08
N GLY A 216 -6.07 14.15 -12.13
CA GLY A 216 -6.12 15.57 -12.52
C GLY A 216 -5.21 16.50 -11.71
N THR A 217 -4.46 16.00 -10.72
CA THR A 217 -3.41 16.80 -10.07
C THR A 217 -2.35 17.16 -11.10
N PRO A 218 -1.97 18.43 -11.30
CA PRO A 218 -0.93 18.77 -12.26
C PRO A 218 0.49 18.43 -11.75
N ALA A 219 1.39 18.04 -12.65
CA ALA A 219 2.80 17.76 -12.33
C ALA A 219 3.51 18.91 -11.59
N ARG A 220 3.19 20.17 -11.92
CA ARG A 220 3.72 21.35 -11.21
C ARG A 220 3.37 21.37 -9.72
N ILE A 221 2.22 20.82 -9.32
CA ILE A 221 1.81 20.72 -7.92
C ILE A 221 2.61 19.61 -7.23
N ALA A 222 2.79 18.46 -7.89
CA ALA A 222 3.64 17.38 -7.40
C ALA A 222 5.08 17.89 -7.13
N ALA A 223 5.67 18.60 -8.09
CA ALA A 223 6.98 19.22 -7.96
C ALA A 223 7.06 20.29 -6.84
N ALA A 224 6.02 21.10 -6.71
CA ALA A 224 5.96 22.11 -5.65
C ALA A 224 5.90 21.47 -4.25
N LEU A 225 5.19 20.36 -4.10
CA LEU A 225 5.17 19.59 -2.85
C LEU A 225 6.53 18.92 -2.58
N ALA A 226 7.16 18.33 -3.59
CA ALA A 226 8.48 17.70 -3.49
C ALA A 226 9.62 18.69 -3.18
N SER A 227 9.50 19.95 -3.59
CA SER A 227 10.43 21.03 -3.24
C SER A 227 10.10 21.70 -1.90
N GLY A 228 9.03 21.28 -1.23
CA GLY A 228 8.63 21.78 0.09
C GLY A 228 7.96 23.16 0.07
N ARG A 229 7.50 23.65 -1.09
CA ARG A 229 6.84 24.97 -1.21
C ARG A 229 5.63 25.06 -0.30
N LEU A 230 5.50 26.19 0.40
CA LEU A 230 4.53 26.37 1.47
C LEU A 230 3.07 26.34 0.98
N LEU A 231 2.75 27.07 -0.09
CA LEU A 231 1.36 27.28 -0.51
C LEU A 231 0.60 25.98 -0.86
N PRO A 232 1.12 25.07 -1.70
CA PRO A 232 0.40 23.83 -2.01
C PRO A 232 0.23 22.92 -0.78
N ARG A 233 1.19 22.96 0.14
CA ARG A 233 1.12 22.18 1.39
C ARG A 233 0.02 22.70 2.31
N LEU A 234 -0.05 24.03 2.49
CA LEU A 234 -1.12 24.66 3.25
C LEU A 234 -2.47 24.44 2.60
N ALA A 235 -2.57 24.52 1.27
CA ALA A 235 -3.82 24.25 0.55
C ALA A 235 -4.34 22.82 0.82
N GLN A 236 -3.46 21.81 0.79
CA GLN A 236 -3.85 20.44 1.14
C GLN A 236 -4.25 20.31 2.61
N LEU A 237 -3.53 20.98 3.53
CA LEU A 237 -3.87 20.99 4.96
C LEU A 237 -5.23 21.64 5.23
N CYS A 238 -5.51 22.79 4.63
CA CYS A 238 -6.81 23.44 4.72
C CYS A 238 -7.92 22.53 4.18
N PHE A 239 -7.74 21.96 2.98
CA PHE A 239 -8.70 21.02 2.41
C PHE A 239 -8.94 19.81 3.31
N TRP A 240 -7.88 19.23 3.90
CA TRP A 240 -7.96 18.11 4.83
C TRP A 240 -8.74 18.45 6.10
N ASN A 241 -8.47 19.61 6.70
CA ASN A 241 -9.17 20.07 7.90
C ASN A 241 -10.64 20.39 7.61
N CYS A 242 -10.94 21.03 6.46
CA CYS A 242 -12.32 21.21 6.02
C CYS A 242 -13.05 19.88 5.86
N LYS A 243 -12.38 18.86 5.29
CA LYS A 243 -12.94 17.51 5.18
C LYS A 243 -13.15 16.83 6.54
N LYS A 244 -12.21 16.98 7.49
CA LYS A 244 -12.36 16.48 8.86
C LYS A 244 -13.58 17.10 9.54
N LEU A 245 -13.74 18.43 9.45
CA LEU A 245 -14.89 19.16 9.97
C LEU A 245 -16.20 18.70 9.31
N ALA A 246 -16.23 18.60 7.98
CA ALA A 246 -17.41 18.13 7.24
C ALA A 246 -17.80 16.69 7.63
N LYS A 247 -16.82 15.81 7.88
CA LYS A 247 -17.07 14.45 8.40
C LYS A 247 -17.62 14.47 9.83
N ALA A 248 -17.06 15.30 10.71
CA ALA A 248 -17.47 15.40 12.10
C ALA A 248 -18.91 15.95 12.23
N VAL A 249 -19.26 16.93 11.40
CA VAL A 249 -20.61 17.54 11.38
C VAL A 249 -21.61 16.68 10.60
N GLY A 250 -21.18 15.99 9.54
CA GLY A 250 -22.06 15.34 8.57
C GLY A 250 -22.42 13.87 8.83
N GLY A 251 -21.74 13.18 9.76
CA GLY A 251 -22.08 11.79 10.14
C GLY A 251 -22.34 10.84 8.97
N GLU A 252 -23.38 9.99 9.08
CA GLU A 252 -23.82 9.08 7.99
C GLU A 252 -24.35 9.82 6.74
N ARG A 253 -24.85 11.06 6.90
CA ARG A 253 -25.38 11.88 5.78
C ARG A 253 -24.27 12.35 4.85
N TYR A 254 -23.06 12.60 5.35
CA TYR A 254 -21.87 12.89 4.54
C TYR A 254 -21.48 11.70 3.67
N LEU A 255 -21.61 10.46 4.17
CA LEU A 255 -21.31 9.25 3.38
C LEU A 255 -22.39 8.97 2.33
N ALA A 256 -23.65 9.23 2.65
CA ALA A 256 -24.74 9.19 1.67
C ALA A 256 -24.54 10.26 0.58
N LEU A 257 -24.18 11.50 0.96
CA LEU A 257 -23.89 12.59 0.02
C LEU A 257 -22.65 12.29 -0.83
N ARG A 258 -21.59 11.74 -0.24
CA ARG A 258 -20.40 11.29 -0.98
C ARG A 258 -20.77 10.18 -1.98
N ARG A 259 -21.60 9.20 -1.58
CA ARG A 259 -22.13 8.19 -2.50
C ARG A 259 -23.03 8.77 -3.58
N MET A 260 -23.76 9.85 -3.30
CA MET A 260 -24.59 10.53 -4.30
C MET A 260 -23.76 11.33 -5.30
N VAL A 261 -22.79 12.12 -4.83
CA VAL A 261 -21.90 12.94 -5.66
C VAL A 261 -20.95 12.09 -6.51
N TYR A 262 -20.48 10.95 -5.98
CA TYR A 262 -19.56 10.06 -6.69
C TYR A 262 -20.22 8.78 -7.25
N GLY A 263 -21.50 8.53 -6.98
CA GLY A 263 -22.27 7.35 -7.41
C GLY A 263 -23.45 7.67 -8.34
N ALA A 264 -23.74 8.95 -8.63
CA ALA A 264 -24.63 9.33 -9.73
C ALA A 264 -24.10 8.95 -11.13
N ALA A 265 -22.94 8.29 -11.22
CA ALA A 265 -22.37 7.75 -12.45
C ALA A 265 -22.60 6.23 -12.64
N SER A 266 -23.41 5.57 -11.80
CA SER A 266 -23.50 4.09 -11.78
C SER A 266 -24.92 3.49 -11.78
N THR A 267 -25.93 4.16 -12.32
CA THR A 267 -27.25 3.55 -12.52
C THR A 267 -27.49 3.16 -13.97
N GLN A 268 -26.76 2.16 -14.48
CA GLN A 268 -27.27 1.36 -15.59
C GLN A 268 -26.62 -0.02 -15.79
N VAL A 269 -26.07 -0.69 -14.76
CA VAL A 269 -25.69 -2.12 -14.92
C VAL A 269 -25.84 -2.84 -13.58
N ASP A 270 -27.07 -3.12 -13.13
CA ASP A 270 -27.27 -4.27 -12.23
C ASP A 270 -28.73 -4.72 -12.18
N ARG A 271 -29.10 -5.63 -13.10
CA ARG A 271 -30.31 -6.47 -12.98
C ARG A 271 -30.08 -7.93 -13.33
N THR A 272 -28.83 -8.39 -13.47
CA THR A 272 -28.54 -9.76 -13.93
C THR A 272 -27.37 -10.43 -13.21
N ALA A 273 -27.26 -10.25 -11.89
CA ALA A 273 -26.30 -11.01 -11.09
C ALA A 273 -26.84 -11.36 -9.69
N SER A 274 -28.02 -12.00 -9.63
CA SER A 274 -28.51 -12.65 -8.42
C SER A 274 -28.83 -14.13 -8.69
N ARG A 275 -27.80 -14.97 -8.81
CA ARG A 275 -27.91 -16.42 -8.54
C ARG A 275 -26.64 -16.90 -7.84
N GLY A 276 -26.86 -17.62 -6.74
CA GLY A 276 -25.93 -17.82 -5.63
C GLY A 276 -24.66 -18.62 -5.92
N LEU A 277 -23.69 -18.45 -5.01
CA LEU A 277 -22.54 -19.33 -4.83
C LEU A 277 -22.65 -20.00 -3.45
N PRO A 278 -22.40 -21.32 -3.34
CA PRO A 278 -22.54 -22.05 -2.09
C PRO A 278 -21.30 -21.97 -1.20
N ASP A 279 -21.56 -22.18 0.08
CA ASP A 279 -20.67 -22.23 1.24
C ASP A 279 -19.57 -23.30 1.12
N CYS A 280 -18.32 -22.93 1.40
CA CYS A 280 -17.16 -23.83 1.35
C CYS A 280 -16.52 -23.96 2.74
N GLY A 281 -16.96 -24.97 3.49
CA GLY A 281 -16.27 -25.51 4.66
C GLY A 281 -15.05 -26.38 4.29
N PRO A 282 -14.18 -26.71 5.26
CA PRO A 282 -12.87 -27.31 5.00
C PRO A 282 -12.99 -28.80 4.63
N ARG A 283 -12.32 -29.23 3.56
CA ARG A 283 -12.16 -30.65 3.20
C ARG A 283 -10.82 -31.19 3.71
N THR A 284 -10.89 -32.15 4.61
CA THR A 284 -9.83 -33.13 4.91
C THR A 284 -9.62 -34.05 3.71
N GLN A 285 -8.37 -34.24 3.28
CA GLN A 285 -8.02 -35.25 2.27
C GLN A 285 -7.37 -36.46 2.95
N GLU A 286 -8.06 -37.59 2.90
CA GLU A 286 -7.49 -38.93 3.10
C GLU A 286 -7.27 -39.60 1.75
N GLY A 287 -6.04 -40.11 1.55
CA GLY A 287 -5.67 -41.37 0.89
C GLY A 287 -6.13 -41.68 -0.55
N GLN A 288 -5.14 -41.84 -1.46
CA GLN A 288 -4.95 -43.12 -2.16
C GLN A 288 -3.62 -43.18 -2.95
N GLN A 289 -2.81 -44.18 -2.63
CA GLN A 289 -1.65 -44.65 -3.41
C GLN A 289 -2.11 -45.64 -4.49
N PRO A 290 -1.47 -45.72 -5.67
CA PRO A 290 -1.61 -46.85 -6.58
C PRO A 290 -0.52 -47.90 -6.36
N GLY A 291 -0.93 -49.17 -6.38
CA GLY A 291 -0.07 -50.33 -6.19
C GLY A 291 0.85 -50.64 -7.37
N VAL A 292 2.01 -51.22 -7.05
CA VAL A 292 2.93 -51.81 -8.02
C VAL A 292 3.24 -53.24 -7.58
N GLN A 293 3.02 -54.17 -8.49
CA GLN A 293 3.24 -55.61 -8.34
C GLN A 293 4.73 -55.95 -8.21
N ARG A 294 5.02 -56.91 -7.34
CA ARG A 294 6.33 -57.56 -7.20
C ARG A 294 6.50 -58.67 -8.23
N SER A 295 7.68 -58.74 -8.84
CA SER A 295 8.29 -59.98 -9.32
C SER A 295 9.72 -60.10 -8.76
N HIS A 296 10.02 -61.28 -8.23
CA HIS A 296 11.32 -61.69 -7.69
C HIS A 296 12.33 -61.94 -8.82
N VAL A 297 13.64 -61.78 -8.53
CA VAL A 297 14.67 -62.86 -8.56
C VAL A 297 16.07 -62.30 -8.21
N ALA A 298 16.74 -63.05 -7.32
CA ALA A 298 18.18 -63.27 -7.06
C ALA A 298 19.21 -62.11 -6.95
N GLY A 299 19.64 -61.87 -5.70
CA GLY A 299 20.98 -62.19 -5.16
C GLY A 299 22.24 -61.69 -5.86
N GLU A 300 23.03 -60.84 -5.16
CA GLU A 300 24.44 -61.11 -4.81
C GLU A 300 24.95 -60.10 -3.76
N GLN A 301 25.68 -60.60 -2.76
CA GLN A 301 26.48 -59.81 -1.82
C GLN A 301 27.79 -59.37 -2.50
N VAL A 302 28.37 -58.21 -2.12
CA VAL A 302 29.80 -58.05 -1.74
C VAL A 302 30.09 -56.62 -1.22
N ARG A 303 30.67 -56.58 0.00
CA ARG A 303 31.66 -55.67 0.66
C ARG A 303 32.21 -54.45 -0.13
N ARG A 304 32.17 -53.23 0.44
CA ARG A 304 33.16 -52.50 1.31
C ARG A 304 34.26 -51.71 0.57
N GLN A 305 34.54 -50.51 1.15
CA GLN A 305 35.67 -49.57 0.94
C GLN A 305 35.57 -48.71 -0.33
N GLY A 306 35.79 -47.39 -0.33
CA GLY A 306 36.49 -46.51 0.60
C GLY A 306 37.62 -45.83 -0.15
N GLU A 307 37.38 -44.61 -0.64
CA GLU A 307 38.32 -43.51 -0.93
C GLU A 307 37.53 -42.27 -1.37
#